data_AF-A0A416CD33-F1
#
_entry.id   AF-A0A416CD33-F1
#
_cell.length_a   1.000
_cell.length_b   1.000
_cell.length_c   1.000
_cell.angle_alpha   90.00
_cell.angle_beta   90.00
_cell.angle_gamma   90.00
#
_symmetry.space_group_name_H-M   'P 1'
#
loop_
_entity.id
_entity.type
_entity.pdbx_description
1 polymer ?
#
loop_
_entity_poly.entity_id
_entity_poly.type
_entity_poly.pdbx_seq_one_letter_code
_entity_poly.pdbx_strand_id
1 'polypeptide(L)'
;MYLHKENKELFRDAVLLASQKLEVSEDIVEKDYYVTMILKKLSAIEYPIVFKGGTSLSKAFQIIDRFSEDIDITFTEHLGEARRKKLKYNILKPIADDLGVEIRNFESIESDKNLNHYDFYYESVIGDRVVNAIPPYVKLETSLMSYAFPTEEKNLSNYIFDALGKEDYKNDYKETTLKLISDSLSYEQVKKRYKELVEKILHKENQNA
;
A
#
# COMPACT_ATOMS: atom_id res chain seq x y z
N MET A 1 12.45 0.37 -5.86
CA MET A 1 12.83 1.14 -4.66
C MET A 1 11.61 1.32 -3.76
N TYR A 2 11.71 0.95 -2.47
CA TYR A 2 10.59 0.99 -1.51
C TYR A 2 11.01 1.63 -0.19
N LEU A 3 10.24 2.63 0.26
CA LEU A 3 10.53 3.39 1.49
C LEU A 3 10.64 2.48 2.72
N HIS A 4 9.72 1.53 2.88
CA HIS A 4 9.70 0.57 3.99
C HIS A 4 10.89 -0.42 4.00
N LYS A 5 11.53 -0.67 2.85
CA LYS A 5 12.72 -1.56 2.77
C LYS A 5 14.02 -0.80 2.96
N GLU A 6 14.11 0.41 2.42
CA GLU A 6 15.38 1.13 2.30
C GLU A 6 15.64 2.09 3.46
N ASN A 7 14.59 2.66 4.05
CA ASN A 7 14.74 3.60 5.15
C ASN A 7 13.53 3.55 6.10
N LYS A 8 13.58 2.58 7.01
CA LYS A 8 12.53 2.34 8.01
C LYS A 8 12.29 3.54 8.92
N GLU A 9 13.33 4.30 9.27
CA GLU A 9 13.20 5.53 10.06
C GLU A 9 12.40 6.59 9.30
N LEU A 10 12.68 6.74 8.01
CA LEU A 10 11.93 7.62 7.12
C LEU A 10 10.47 7.26 6.97
N PHE A 11 10.23 5.96 6.76
CA PHE A 11 8.90 5.44 6.61
C PHE A 11 8.10 5.69 7.88
N ARG A 12 8.72 5.46 9.04
CA ARG A 12 8.17 5.75 10.35
C ARG A 12 7.82 7.24 10.51
N ASP A 13 8.74 8.14 10.18
CA ASP A 13 8.48 9.59 10.27
C ASP A 13 7.34 10.01 9.35
N ALA A 14 7.27 9.46 8.15
CA ALA A 14 6.17 9.71 7.22
C ALA A 14 4.82 9.21 7.74
N VAL A 15 4.80 8.02 8.37
CA VAL A 15 3.61 7.46 9.04
C VAL A 15 3.16 8.37 10.18
N LEU A 16 4.08 8.80 11.05
CA LEU A 16 3.78 9.69 12.18
C LEU A 16 3.22 11.04 11.72
N LEU A 17 3.85 11.67 10.73
CA LEU A 17 3.40 12.96 10.19
C LEU A 17 2.03 12.86 9.53
N ALA A 18 1.79 11.79 8.77
CA ALA A 18 0.49 11.57 8.13
C ALA A 18 -0.61 11.27 9.16
N SER A 19 -0.28 10.49 10.19
CA SER A 19 -1.16 10.22 11.33
C SER A 19 -1.60 11.51 12.03
N GLN A 20 -0.65 12.40 12.33
CA GLN A 20 -0.92 13.68 12.98
C GLN A 20 -1.75 14.62 12.09
N LYS A 21 -1.40 14.76 10.81
CA LYS A 21 -2.10 15.66 9.87
C LYS A 21 -3.53 15.21 9.57
N LEU A 22 -3.77 13.90 9.49
CA LEU A 22 -5.08 13.35 9.14
C LEU A 22 -5.92 13.00 10.38
N GLU A 23 -5.35 13.10 11.59
CA GLU A 23 -5.98 12.66 12.85
C GLU A 23 -6.40 11.18 12.81
N VAL A 24 -5.56 10.35 12.19
CA VAL A 24 -5.77 8.90 12.03
C VAL A 24 -4.64 8.16 12.73
N SER A 25 -4.88 6.99 13.32
CA SER A 25 -3.83 6.25 14.04
C SER A 25 -2.69 5.76 13.12
N GLU A 26 -1.48 5.68 13.66
CA GLU A 26 -0.28 5.29 12.90
C GLU A 26 -0.40 3.89 12.26
N ASP A 27 -1.03 2.93 12.96
CA ASP A 27 -1.25 1.56 12.48
C ASP A 27 -2.16 1.51 11.25
N ILE A 28 -3.19 2.37 11.22
CA ILE A 28 -4.06 2.58 10.07
C ILE A 28 -3.26 3.14 8.87
N VAL A 29 -2.44 4.16 9.10
CA VAL A 29 -1.62 4.80 8.05
C VAL A 29 -0.61 3.83 7.46
N GLU A 30 0.10 3.08 8.31
CA GLU A 30 1.03 2.05 7.88
C GLU A 30 0.32 0.96 7.06
N LYS A 31 -0.82 0.47 7.54
CA LYS A 31 -1.57 -0.59 6.84
C LYS A 31 -2.14 -0.11 5.50
N ASP A 32 -2.67 1.12 5.41
CA ASP A 32 -3.13 1.72 4.16
C ASP A 32 -2.01 1.81 3.10
N TYR A 33 -0.78 2.09 3.54
CA TYR A 33 0.38 2.07 2.67
C TYR A 33 0.58 0.67 2.05
N TYR A 34 0.61 -0.40 2.85
CA TYR A 34 0.78 -1.76 2.32
C TYR A 34 -0.39 -2.21 1.42
N VAL A 35 -1.63 -1.88 1.77
CA VAL A 35 -2.81 -2.11 0.93
C VAL A 35 -2.59 -1.48 -0.46
N THR A 36 -2.19 -0.21 -0.48
CA THR A 36 -1.97 0.54 -1.72
C THR A 36 -0.82 -0.03 -2.55
N MET A 37 0.25 -0.47 -1.90
CA MET A 37 1.40 -1.08 -2.59
C MET A 37 1.05 -2.42 -3.24
N ILE A 38 0.26 -3.26 -2.58
CA ILE A 38 -0.26 -4.52 -3.15
C ILE A 38 -1.18 -4.22 -4.34
N LEU A 39 -2.14 -3.29 -4.19
CA LEU A 39 -3.05 -2.90 -5.27
C LEU A 39 -2.31 -2.33 -6.48
N LYS A 40 -1.29 -1.49 -6.25
CA LYS A 40 -0.42 -0.96 -7.32
C LYS A 40 0.30 -2.06 -8.09
N LYS A 41 0.72 -3.13 -7.40
CA LYS A 41 1.37 -4.27 -8.05
C LYS A 41 0.39 -5.10 -8.85
N LEU A 42 -0.79 -5.36 -8.30
CA LEU A 42 -1.87 -6.08 -8.99
C LEU A 42 -2.33 -5.34 -10.25
N SER A 43 -2.48 -4.02 -10.18
CA SER A 43 -2.94 -3.20 -11.32
C SER A 43 -1.95 -3.17 -12.49
N ALA A 44 -0.67 -3.46 -12.24
CA ALA A 44 0.37 -3.47 -13.27
C ALA A 44 0.49 -4.83 -14.00
N ILE A 45 -0.28 -5.85 -13.58
CA ILE A 45 -0.20 -7.20 -14.13
C ILE A 45 -1.32 -7.38 -15.16
N GLU A 46 -0.96 -7.90 -16.34
CA GLU A 46 -1.91 -8.31 -17.36
C GLU A 46 -2.60 -9.62 -16.96
N TYR A 47 -3.55 -9.51 -16.03
CA TYR A 47 -4.39 -10.59 -15.52
C TYR A 47 -5.78 -10.01 -15.23
N PRO A 48 -6.89 -10.76 -15.39
CA PRO A 48 -8.25 -10.20 -15.31
C PRO A 48 -8.69 -9.91 -13.87
N ILE A 49 -7.89 -9.20 -13.08
CA ILE A 49 -8.16 -8.88 -11.68
C ILE A 49 -8.99 -7.61 -11.61
N VAL A 50 -10.01 -7.62 -10.77
CA VAL A 50 -10.79 -6.43 -10.43
C VAL A 50 -10.86 -6.30 -8.93
N PHE A 51 -10.44 -5.14 -8.42
CA PHE A 51 -10.61 -4.77 -7.03
C PHE A 51 -12.08 -4.43 -6.75
N LYS A 52 -12.65 -5.03 -5.71
CA LYS A 52 -14.07 -4.91 -5.36
C LYS A 52 -14.26 -4.72 -3.85
N GLY A 53 -15.51 -4.89 -3.39
CA GLY A 53 -15.85 -4.92 -1.97
C GLY A 53 -15.89 -3.53 -1.33
N GLY A 54 -16.08 -3.50 -0.01
CA GLY A 54 -16.17 -2.25 0.76
C GLY A 54 -14.93 -1.37 0.61
N THR A 55 -13.76 -1.97 0.44
CA THR A 55 -12.49 -1.26 0.26
C THR A 55 -12.42 -0.51 -1.06
N SER A 56 -13.05 -1.02 -2.12
CA SER A 56 -13.17 -0.25 -3.37
C SER A 56 -14.03 1.01 -3.18
N LEU A 57 -15.11 0.94 -2.39
CA LEU A 57 -15.99 2.08 -2.14
C LEU A 57 -15.33 3.18 -1.28
N SER A 58 -14.56 2.80 -0.26
CA SER A 58 -13.81 3.77 0.56
C SER A 58 -12.62 4.35 -0.19
N LYS A 59 -11.83 3.51 -0.88
CA LYS A 59 -10.53 3.91 -1.43
C LYS A 59 -10.58 4.43 -2.87
N ALA A 60 -11.41 3.85 -3.72
CA ALA A 60 -11.51 4.24 -5.14
C ALA A 60 -12.60 5.28 -5.39
N PHE A 61 -13.69 5.22 -4.61
CA PHE A 61 -14.83 6.11 -4.77
C PHE A 61 -14.96 7.16 -3.66
N GLN A 62 -14.31 6.98 -2.50
CA GLN A 62 -14.39 7.90 -1.35
C GLN A 62 -15.83 8.18 -0.90
N ILE A 63 -16.72 7.19 -1.05
CA ILE A 63 -18.16 7.32 -0.73
C ILE A 63 -18.45 6.99 0.74
N ILE A 64 -17.58 6.22 1.39
CA ILE A 64 -17.73 5.82 2.79
C ILE A 64 -16.47 6.16 3.59
N ASP A 65 -16.67 6.73 4.77
CA ASP A 65 -15.60 7.13 5.68
C ASP A 65 -15.34 6.00 6.70
N ARG A 66 -14.69 4.94 6.21
CA ARG A 66 -14.20 3.84 7.05
C ARG A 66 -12.79 3.45 6.65
N PHE A 67 -11.98 3.15 7.65
CA PHE A 67 -10.71 2.50 7.41
C PHE A 67 -10.93 1.15 6.71
N SER A 68 -10.03 0.84 5.77
CA SER A 68 -10.17 -0.29 4.88
C SER A 68 -8.88 -1.08 4.81
N GLU A 69 -8.92 -2.20 5.51
CA GLU A 69 -7.74 -2.96 5.89
C GLU A 69 -7.48 -4.18 4.99
N ASP A 70 -8.52 -4.59 4.25
CA ASP A 70 -8.57 -5.80 3.42
C ASP A 70 -8.67 -5.46 1.93
N ILE A 71 -8.17 -6.37 1.09
CA ILE A 71 -8.26 -6.30 -0.37
C ILE A 71 -9.19 -7.41 -0.85
N ASP A 72 -10.34 -7.06 -1.40
CA ASP A 72 -11.20 -8.01 -2.09
C ASP A 72 -10.95 -7.95 -3.59
N ILE A 73 -10.57 -9.06 -4.21
CA ILE A 73 -10.51 -9.16 -5.67
C ILE A 73 -11.50 -10.17 -6.25
N THR A 74 -11.95 -9.88 -7.45
CA THR A 74 -12.68 -10.79 -8.34
C THR A 74 -12.06 -10.75 -9.73
N PHE A 75 -12.71 -11.41 -10.69
CA PHE A 75 -12.21 -11.52 -12.05
C PHE A 75 -13.25 -11.12 -13.09
N THR A 76 -12.82 -10.62 -14.25
CA THR A 76 -13.72 -10.30 -15.38
C THR A 76 -14.19 -11.54 -16.12
N GLU A 77 -13.56 -12.70 -15.88
CA GLU A 77 -13.84 -13.96 -16.57
C GLU A 77 -13.54 -15.17 -15.68
N HIS A 78 -13.94 -16.35 -16.15
CA HIS A 78 -13.67 -17.61 -15.46
C HIS A 78 -12.17 -17.94 -15.42
N LEU A 79 -11.68 -18.29 -14.23
CA LEU A 79 -10.33 -18.83 -14.06
C LEU A 79 -10.37 -20.35 -13.85
N GLY A 80 -9.82 -21.09 -14.82
CA GLY A 80 -9.52 -22.51 -14.64
C GLY A 80 -8.36 -22.74 -13.66
N GLU A 81 -8.20 -23.98 -13.18
CA GLU A 81 -7.22 -24.34 -12.14
C GLU A 81 -5.79 -23.88 -12.44
N ALA A 82 -5.32 -24.03 -13.69
CA ALA A 82 -3.98 -23.60 -14.09
C ALA A 82 -3.77 -22.09 -13.88
N ARG A 83 -4.80 -21.28 -14.20
CA ARG A 83 -4.78 -19.84 -13.99
C ARG A 83 -4.85 -19.50 -12.50
N ARG A 84 -5.65 -20.21 -11.71
CA ARG A 84 -5.68 -20.04 -10.24
C ARG A 84 -4.33 -20.36 -9.59
N LYS A 85 -3.64 -21.41 -10.04
CA LYS A 85 -2.25 -21.71 -9.63
C LYS A 85 -1.29 -20.61 -10.05
N LYS A 86 -1.42 -20.08 -11.29
CA LYS A 86 -0.64 -18.92 -11.75
C LYS A 86 -0.86 -17.70 -10.85
N LEU A 87 -2.08 -17.44 -10.40
CA LEU A 87 -2.36 -16.36 -9.45
C LEU A 87 -1.59 -16.53 -8.14
N LYS A 88 -1.66 -17.72 -7.52
CA LYS A 88 -0.93 -18.01 -6.26
C LYS A 88 0.59 -17.91 -6.45
N TYR A 89 1.16 -18.68 -7.37
CA TYR A 89 2.61 -18.90 -7.45
C TYR A 89 3.36 -17.88 -8.30
N ASN A 90 2.73 -17.32 -9.34
CA ASN A 90 3.41 -16.46 -10.31
C ASN A 90 2.98 -14.99 -10.23
N ILE A 91 1.97 -14.67 -9.41
CA ILE A 91 1.52 -13.29 -9.19
C ILE A 91 1.66 -12.92 -7.72
N LEU A 92 0.91 -13.55 -6.82
CA LEU A 92 0.85 -13.13 -5.42
C LEU A 92 2.17 -13.38 -4.68
N LYS A 93 2.81 -14.55 -4.88
CA LYS A 93 4.11 -14.84 -4.28
C LYS A 93 5.21 -13.87 -4.75
N PRO A 94 5.42 -13.61 -6.05
CA PRO A 94 6.35 -12.59 -6.51
C PRO A 94 6.06 -11.17 -5.99
N ILE A 95 4.78 -10.78 -5.87
CA ILE A 95 4.42 -9.48 -5.26
C ILE A 95 4.88 -9.42 -3.81
N ALA A 96 4.64 -10.49 -3.03
CA ALA A 96 5.07 -10.56 -1.64
C ALA A 96 6.60 -10.44 -1.53
N ASP A 97 7.34 -11.21 -2.33
CA ASP A 97 8.81 -11.22 -2.33
C ASP A 97 9.39 -9.85 -2.71
N ASP A 98 8.83 -9.20 -3.73
CA ASP A 98 9.24 -7.87 -4.19
C ASP A 98 9.01 -6.81 -3.10
N LEU A 99 7.84 -6.82 -2.46
CA LEU A 99 7.53 -5.97 -1.32
C LEU A 99 8.27 -6.36 -0.04
N GLY A 100 8.95 -7.51 0.01
CA GLY A 100 9.61 -7.98 1.23
C GLY A 100 8.63 -8.32 2.36
N VAL A 101 7.43 -8.79 2.00
CA VAL A 101 6.39 -9.25 2.93
C VAL A 101 6.18 -10.76 2.78
N GLU A 102 5.63 -11.40 3.79
CA GLU A 102 5.42 -12.85 3.81
C GLU A 102 3.93 -13.19 3.71
N ILE A 103 3.56 -14.10 2.82
CA ILE A 103 2.22 -14.71 2.84
C ILE A 103 2.23 -15.87 3.84
N ARG A 104 1.86 -15.65 5.10
CA ARG A 104 2.06 -16.67 6.17
C ARG A 104 1.19 -17.91 6.00
N ASN A 105 0.00 -17.76 5.42
CA ASN A 105 -0.92 -18.88 5.19
C ASN A 105 -0.64 -19.61 3.85
N PHE A 106 0.44 -19.30 3.13
CA PHE A 106 0.69 -19.74 1.75
C PHE A 106 0.59 -21.27 1.54
N GLU A 107 1.20 -22.06 2.43
CA GLU A 107 1.22 -23.53 2.30
C GLU A 107 -0.17 -24.16 2.51
N SER A 108 -1.02 -23.51 3.31
CA SER A 108 -2.38 -24.00 3.61
C SER A 108 -3.40 -23.68 2.52
N ILE A 109 -3.07 -22.77 1.59
CA ILE A 109 -4.01 -22.31 0.55
C ILE A 109 -4.13 -23.35 -0.57
N GLU A 110 -5.34 -23.87 -0.74
CA GLU A 110 -5.73 -24.73 -1.86
C GLU A 110 -6.24 -23.87 -3.04
N SER A 111 -5.46 -23.74 -4.11
CA SER A 111 -5.79 -22.87 -5.25
C SER A 111 -7.01 -23.30 -6.07
N ASP A 112 -7.56 -24.50 -5.85
CA ASP A 112 -8.74 -25.01 -6.52
C ASP A 112 -10.05 -24.43 -5.94
N LYS A 113 -10.03 -23.88 -4.72
CA LYS A 113 -11.21 -23.28 -4.07
C LYS A 113 -11.67 -22.01 -4.79
N ASN A 114 -12.99 -21.78 -4.75
CA ASN A 114 -13.63 -20.57 -5.29
C ASN A 114 -13.45 -19.34 -4.38
N LEU A 115 -13.10 -19.56 -3.12
CA LEU A 115 -12.80 -18.54 -2.13
C LEU A 115 -11.45 -18.89 -1.52
N ASN A 116 -10.54 -17.93 -1.51
CA ASN A 116 -9.24 -18.03 -0.88
C ASN A 116 -8.89 -16.68 -0.25
N HIS A 117 -8.01 -16.68 0.74
CA HIS A 117 -7.41 -15.46 1.26
C HIS A 117 -5.90 -15.65 1.41
N TYR A 118 -5.16 -14.56 1.29
CA TYR A 118 -3.71 -14.51 1.37
C TYR A 118 -3.33 -13.43 2.37
N ASP A 119 -2.66 -13.80 3.46
CA ASP A 119 -2.32 -12.86 4.53
C ASP A 119 -0.90 -12.34 4.34
N PHE A 120 -0.77 -11.12 3.81
CA PHE A 120 0.51 -10.45 3.55
C PHE A 120 1.01 -9.78 4.83
N TYR A 121 1.84 -10.48 5.61
CA TYR A 121 2.46 -9.98 6.83
C TYR A 121 3.68 -9.12 6.52
N TYR A 122 3.72 -7.95 7.15
CA TYR A 122 4.84 -7.02 7.08
C TYR A 122 5.44 -6.77 8.46
N GLU A 123 6.69 -6.33 8.46
CA GLU A 123 7.37 -5.89 9.68
C GLU A 123 6.98 -4.43 9.94
N SER A 124 6.22 -4.19 11.01
CA SER A 124 5.76 -2.85 11.37
C SER A 124 6.91 -1.95 11.82
N VAL A 125 6.92 -0.70 11.37
CA VAL A 125 7.91 0.31 11.81
C VAL A 125 7.46 1.11 13.05
N ILE A 126 6.19 1.01 13.42
CA ILE A 126 5.66 1.66 14.63
C ILE A 126 5.95 0.82 15.88
N GLY A 127 5.99 -0.52 15.74
CA GLY A 127 6.31 -1.48 16.80
C GLY A 127 5.22 -1.53 17.88
N ASP A 128 5.60 -1.75 19.14
CA ASP A 128 4.68 -1.77 20.30
C ASP A 128 4.40 -0.35 20.87
N ARG A 129 4.87 0.71 20.21
CA ARG A 129 4.74 2.10 20.70
C ARG A 129 3.30 2.58 20.72
N VAL A 130 2.47 2.00 19.89
CA VAL A 130 1.03 2.17 19.89
C VAL A 130 0.46 0.83 20.35
N VAL A 131 -0.63 0.85 21.12
CA VAL A 131 -1.42 -0.38 21.28
C VAL A 131 -1.89 -0.74 19.87
N ASN A 132 -1.24 -1.70 19.23
CA ASN A 132 -1.59 -2.16 17.88
C ASN A 132 -2.99 -2.75 17.96
N ALA A 133 -4.00 -1.92 17.74
CA ALA A 133 -5.39 -2.35 17.64
C ALA A 133 -5.57 -3.18 16.38
N ILE A 134 -4.74 -2.94 15.37
CA ILE A 134 -4.79 -3.60 14.07
C ILE A 134 -3.53 -4.45 13.84
N PRO A 135 -3.68 -5.72 13.43
CA PRO A 135 -2.54 -6.59 13.18
C PRO A 135 -1.79 -6.18 11.89
N PRO A 136 -0.45 -6.35 11.84
CA PRO A 136 0.42 -5.90 10.75
C PRO A 136 0.41 -6.88 9.56
N TYR A 137 -0.77 -7.14 9.01
CA TYR A 137 -0.92 -7.88 7.76
C TYR A 137 -2.08 -7.33 6.95
N VAL A 138 -1.97 -7.44 5.62
CA VAL A 138 -3.08 -7.15 4.70
C VAL A 138 -3.70 -8.47 4.26
N LYS A 139 -5.00 -8.64 4.49
CA LYS A 139 -5.73 -9.79 3.97
C LYS A 139 -6.15 -9.51 2.54
N LEU A 140 -5.76 -10.37 1.61
CA LEU A 140 -6.24 -10.34 0.23
C LEU A 140 -7.17 -11.52 -0.01
N GLU A 141 -8.46 -11.26 -0.23
CA GLU A 141 -9.45 -12.27 -0.56
C GLU A 141 -9.65 -12.37 -2.08
N THR A 142 -9.77 -13.60 -2.58
CA THR A 142 -10.10 -13.87 -3.98
C THR A 142 -11.44 -14.58 -4.05
N SER A 143 -12.35 -14.05 -4.85
CA SER A 143 -13.70 -14.60 -5.01
C SER A 143 -14.01 -14.90 -6.47
N LEU A 144 -14.36 -16.16 -6.76
CA LEU A 144 -14.66 -16.67 -8.11
C LEU A 144 -16.14 -16.99 -8.30
N MET A 145 -17.00 -16.51 -7.41
CA MET A 145 -18.45 -16.77 -7.46
C MET A 145 -19.19 -15.86 -8.45
N SER A 146 -18.63 -14.70 -8.78
CA SER A 146 -19.23 -13.74 -9.71
C SER A 146 -18.17 -13.01 -10.51
N TYR A 147 -18.49 -12.70 -11.77
CA TYR A 147 -17.62 -11.91 -12.63
C TYR A 147 -17.89 -10.42 -12.44
N ALA A 148 -16.84 -9.61 -12.47
CA ALA A 148 -16.98 -8.16 -12.43
C ALA A 148 -17.50 -7.63 -13.76
N PHE A 149 -18.68 -7.01 -13.73
CA PHE A 149 -19.21 -6.19 -14.81
C PHE A 149 -20.32 -5.26 -14.30
N PRO A 150 -20.35 -3.97 -14.68
CA PRO A 150 -19.30 -3.24 -15.40
C PRO A 150 -18.08 -2.97 -14.51
N THR A 151 -16.95 -2.59 -15.12
CA THR A 151 -15.71 -2.19 -14.43
C THR A 151 -15.33 -0.77 -14.80
N GLU A 152 -14.72 -0.05 -13.87
CA GLU A 152 -14.22 1.32 -14.07
C GLU A 152 -12.76 1.42 -13.58
N GLU A 153 -11.93 2.14 -14.33
CA GLU A 153 -10.57 2.48 -13.87
C GLU A 153 -10.61 3.69 -12.94
N LYS A 154 -9.96 3.57 -11.77
CA LYS A 154 -9.86 4.64 -10.78
C LYS A 154 -8.43 4.77 -10.28
N ASN A 155 -8.01 6.01 -10.06
CA ASN A 155 -6.75 6.30 -9.38
C ASN A 155 -6.93 6.10 -7.88
N LEU A 156 -5.97 5.42 -7.25
CA LEU A 156 -5.92 5.23 -5.80
C LEU A 156 -4.80 6.07 -5.21
N SER A 157 -5.06 6.68 -4.04
CA SER A 157 -4.04 7.33 -3.19
C SER A 157 -3.77 6.49 -1.94
N ASN A 158 -2.86 6.95 -1.09
CA ASN A 158 -2.67 6.46 0.28
C ASN A 158 -2.56 7.63 1.24
N TYR A 159 -2.76 7.39 2.54
CA TYR A 159 -2.74 8.43 3.57
C TYR A 159 -1.44 9.21 3.65
N ILE A 160 -0.29 8.55 3.47
CA ILE A 160 1.00 9.25 3.43
C ILE A 160 1.04 10.22 2.24
N PHE A 161 0.58 9.78 1.07
CA PHE A 161 0.51 10.63 -0.12
C PHE A 161 -0.53 11.74 0.03
N ASP A 162 -1.69 11.50 0.63
CA ASP A 162 -2.71 12.53 0.81
C ASP A 162 -2.29 13.59 1.84
N ALA A 163 -1.68 13.18 2.96
CA ALA A 163 -1.24 14.07 4.03
C ALA A 163 -0.02 14.92 3.64
N LEU A 164 0.92 14.32 2.91
CA LEU A 164 2.15 14.98 2.54
C LEU A 164 2.00 15.63 1.15
N GLY A 165 1.39 14.96 0.18
CA GLY A 165 1.44 15.25 -1.26
C GLY A 165 0.57 16.38 -1.82
N LYS A 166 -0.36 16.99 -1.06
CA LYS A 166 -1.33 17.96 -1.64
C LYS A 166 -0.99 19.45 -1.46
N GLU A 167 -0.27 19.85 -0.41
CA GLU A 167 0.04 21.29 -0.19
C GLU A 167 1.54 21.60 -0.09
N ASP A 168 2.38 20.66 0.38
CA ASP A 168 3.83 20.89 0.48
C ASP A 168 4.60 20.58 -0.83
N TYR A 169 3.95 19.93 -1.80
CA TYR A 169 4.57 19.31 -3.00
C TYR A 169 4.41 20.10 -4.31
N LYS A 170 3.63 21.17 -4.32
CA LYS A 170 3.27 21.88 -5.56
C LYS A 170 4.47 22.55 -6.25
N ASN A 171 5.55 22.81 -5.51
CA ASN A 171 6.75 23.47 -6.04
C ASN A 171 7.85 22.52 -6.53
N ASP A 172 7.75 21.19 -6.32
CA ASP A 172 8.89 20.29 -6.53
C ASP A 172 8.53 18.88 -7.10
N TYR A 173 7.31 18.74 -7.65
CA TYR A 173 6.77 17.48 -8.17
C TYR A 173 7.70 16.77 -9.19
N LYS A 174 8.35 17.54 -10.06
CA LYS A 174 9.18 16.98 -11.14
C LYS A 174 10.55 16.50 -10.66
N GLU A 175 11.11 17.11 -9.61
CA GLU A 175 12.42 16.74 -9.06
C GLU A 175 12.28 15.65 -8.00
N THR A 176 11.25 15.70 -7.15
CA THR A 176 11.07 14.77 -6.02
C THR A 176 10.60 13.39 -6.46
N THR A 177 9.68 13.30 -7.42
CA THR A 177 9.17 12.02 -7.94
C THR A 177 10.19 11.30 -8.83
N LEU A 178 11.00 12.04 -9.60
CA LEU A 178 12.17 11.46 -10.26
C LEU A 178 13.22 11.02 -9.22
N LYS A 179 13.39 11.75 -8.11
CA LYS A 179 14.47 11.46 -7.15
C LYS A 179 14.21 10.35 -6.13
N LEU A 180 12.95 10.07 -5.79
CA LEU A 180 12.58 9.02 -4.83
C LEU A 180 12.15 7.71 -5.50
N ILE A 181 11.97 7.70 -6.82
CA ILE A 181 11.39 6.57 -7.54
C ILE A 181 12.20 6.20 -8.79
N SER A 182 13.19 6.99 -9.22
CA SER A 182 14.07 6.60 -10.33
C SER A 182 15.34 5.90 -9.84
N ASP A 183 15.74 4.87 -10.60
CA ASP A 183 17.00 4.15 -10.42
C ASP A 183 18.25 4.99 -10.81
N SER A 184 18.09 6.30 -11.08
CA SER A 184 19.14 7.15 -11.65
C SER A 184 19.86 8.05 -10.64
N LEU A 185 19.61 7.90 -9.33
CA LEU A 185 20.25 8.70 -8.28
C LEU A 185 20.93 7.84 -7.22
N SER A 186 22.03 8.38 -6.70
CA SER A 186 22.77 7.72 -5.62
C SER A 186 22.09 7.94 -4.27
N TYR A 187 22.23 6.95 -3.39
CA TYR A 187 21.70 6.95 -2.02
C TYR A 187 22.01 8.23 -1.23
N GLU A 188 23.23 8.76 -1.35
CA GLU A 188 23.65 9.98 -0.65
C GLU A 188 22.87 11.23 -1.08
N GLN A 189 22.43 11.27 -2.34
CA GLN A 189 21.63 12.39 -2.86
C GLN A 189 20.20 12.34 -2.33
N VAL A 190 19.63 11.14 -2.21
CA VAL A 190 18.29 10.92 -1.62
C VAL A 190 18.30 11.29 -0.14
N LYS A 191 19.30 10.78 0.60
CA LYS A 191 19.47 11.03 2.04
C LYS A 191 19.63 12.53 2.36
N LYS A 192 20.47 13.23 1.60
CA LYS A 192 20.66 14.68 1.76
C LYS A 192 19.36 15.44 1.55
N ARG A 193 18.61 15.10 0.50
CA ARG A 193 17.36 15.79 0.18
C ARG A 193 16.29 15.58 1.25
N TYR A 194 16.21 14.38 1.81
CA TYR A 194 15.26 14.12 2.88
C TYR A 194 15.60 14.91 4.14
N LYS A 195 16.89 14.99 4.49
CA LYS A 195 17.35 15.79 5.63
C LYS A 195 16.96 17.27 5.51
N GLU A 196 17.14 17.87 4.33
CA GLU A 196 16.73 19.25 4.04
C GLU A 196 15.21 19.47 4.19
N LEU A 197 14.41 18.45 3.86
CA LEU A 197 12.96 18.48 3.95
C LEU A 197 12.49 18.43 5.41
N VAL A 198 13.06 17.52 6.19
CA VAL A 198 12.81 17.39 7.63
C VAL A 198 13.21 18.66 8.37
N GLU A 199 14.39 19.22 8.09
CA GLU A 199 14.85 20.48 8.68
C GLU A 199 13.90 21.64 8.37
N LYS A 200 13.37 21.73 7.14
CA LYS A 200 12.39 22.77 6.77
C LYS A 200 11.06 22.64 7.51
N ILE A 201 10.58 21.42 7.72
CA ILE A 201 9.32 21.16 8.44
C ILE A 201 9.50 21.55 9.91
N LEU A 202 10.56 21.07 10.56
CA LEU A 202 10.86 21.37 11.96
C LEU A 202 11.13 22.86 12.23
N HIS A 203 11.73 23.57 11.27
CA HIS A 203 11.95 25.02 11.41
C HIS A 203 10.67 25.87 11.22
N LYS A 204 9.68 25.39 10.46
CA LYS A 204 8.38 26.08 10.33
C LYS A 204 7.55 25.96 11.61
N GLU A 205 7.63 24.84 12.33
CA GLU A 205 6.90 24.64 13.58
C GLU A 205 7.42 25.55 14.71
N ASN A 206 8.73 25.80 14.76
CA ASN A 206 9.33 26.72 15.74
C ASN A 206 9.09 28.21 15.49
N GLN A 207 8.53 28.60 14.34
CA GLN A 207 8.19 29.99 14.02
C GLN A 207 6.70 30.32 14.25
N ASN A 208 5.88 29.28 14.48
CA ASN A 208 4.44 29.40 14.72
C ASN A 208 4.05 29.06 16.17
N ALA A 209 5.03 28.93 17.07
CA ALA A 209 4.86 28.71 18.52
C ALA A 209 5.19 29.97 19.32
#